data_AF-A0A7Y2PJ65-F1
#
_entry.id   AF-A0A7Y2PJ65-F1
#
_cell.length_a   1.000
_cell.length_b   1.000
_cell.length_c   1.000
_cell.angle_alpha   90.00
_cell.angle_beta   90.00
_cell.angle_gamma   90.00
#
_symmetry.space_group_name_H-M   'P 1'
#
loop_
_entity.id
_entity.type
_entity.pdbx_description
1 polymer ?
#
loop_
_entity_poly.entity_id
_entity_poly.type
_entity_poly.pdbx_seq_one_letter_code
_entity_poly.pdbx_strand_id
1 'polypeptide(L)'
;LPQLIRAVEGEGKKVLWSCDPMHANTIKASSGYKTRDFAQILGEVKQFFQVHEAEGSYAGGIHIEMTGQNVTECIGGAKPITEDGLSDRYHTHCDPRMNADQSLELAFLIAETLKQVKR
;
A
#
# COMPACT_ATOMS: atom_id res chain seq x y z
N LEU A 1 -3.51 -0.19 15.27
CA LEU A 1 -2.20 0.50 15.25
C LEU A 1 -1.99 1.48 16.42
N PRO A 2 -2.88 2.44 16.75
CA PRO A 2 -2.63 3.44 17.80
C PRO A 2 -2.24 2.86 19.17
N GLN A 3 -2.97 1.83 19.62
CA GLN A 3 -2.68 1.14 20.89
C GLN A 3 -1.28 0.50 20.92
N LEU A 4 -0.80 0.00 19.77
CA LEU A 4 0.53 -0.60 19.67
C LEU A 4 1.62 0.46 19.75
N ILE A 5 1.42 1.61 19.09
CA ILE A 5 2.34 2.75 19.16
C ILE A 5 2.51 3.21 20.61
N ARG A 6 1.40 3.50 21.30
CA ARG A 6 1.41 3.94 22.71
C ARG A 6 2.09 2.94 23.63
N ALA A 7 1.87 1.64 23.43
CA ALA A 7 2.51 0.60 24.22
C ALA A 7 4.04 0.59 24.01
N VAL A 8 4.50 0.60 22.76
CA VAL A 8 5.94 0.60 22.43
C VAL A 8 6.63 1.86 22.93
N GLU A 9 5.98 3.02 22.84
CA GLU A 9 6.49 4.28 23.36
C GLU A 9 6.52 4.31 24.89
N GLY A 10 5.48 3.79 25.55
CA GLY A 10 5.45 3.64 27.01
C GLY A 10 6.57 2.75 27.55
N GLU A 11 7.01 1.76 26.77
CA GLU A 11 8.16 0.90 27.05
C GLU A 11 9.52 1.55 26.70
N GLY A 12 9.54 2.80 26.23
CA GLY A 12 10.75 3.54 25.87
C GLY A 12 11.52 2.94 24.69
N LYS A 13 10.88 2.09 23.86
CA LYS A 13 11.53 1.42 22.74
C LYS A 13 11.57 2.33 21.51
N LYS A 14 12.68 2.28 20.77
CA LYS A 14 12.83 2.95 19.49
C LYS A 14 12.78 1.91 18.38
N VAL A 15 11.76 1.99 17.56
CA VAL A 15 11.51 1.07 16.44
C VAL A 15 11.26 1.87 15.16
N LEU A 16 11.47 1.22 14.02
CA LEU A 16 11.08 1.75 12.72
C LEU A 16 9.71 1.16 12.36
N TRP A 17 8.70 2.02 12.32
CA TRP A 17 7.35 1.62 11.88
C TRP A 17 7.29 1.62 10.36
N SER A 18 6.91 0.49 9.77
CA SER A 18 6.67 0.35 8.34
C SER A 18 5.24 -0.11 8.09
N CYS A 19 4.62 0.46 7.06
CA CYS A 19 3.31 0.01 6.56
C CYS A 19 3.51 -0.99 5.43
N ASP A 20 2.83 -2.14 5.53
CA ASP A 20 2.64 -3.06 4.42
C ASP A 20 1.17 -3.00 3.99
N PRO A 21 0.83 -2.16 3.00
CA PRO A 21 -0.55 -1.97 2.57
C PRO A 21 -1.01 -3.05 1.58
N MET A 22 -0.26 -4.13 1.40
CA MET A 22 -0.50 -5.09 0.32
C MET A 22 -1.22 -6.34 0.84
N HIS A 23 -0.60 -7.01 1.82
CA HIS A 23 -0.99 -8.37 2.20
C HIS A 23 -2.43 -8.46 2.73
N ALA A 24 -2.86 -7.50 3.55
CA ALA A 24 -4.20 -7.47 4.12
C ALA A 24 -5.30 -7.03 3.13
N ASN A 25 -4.93 -6.38 2.01
CA ASN A 25 -5.88 -5.85 1.03
C ASN A 25 -6.15 -6.80 -0.15
N THR A 26 -5.81 -8.08 0.01
CA THR A 26 -6.03 -9.09 -1.03
C THR A 26 -7.47 -9.57 -1.05
N ILE A 27 -8.12 -9.46 -2.21
CA ILE A 27 -9.47 -9.97 -2.46
C ILE A 27 -9.45 -10.99 -3.61
N LYS A 28 -10.53 -11.75 -3.77
CA LYS A 28 -10.73 -12.64 -4.91
C LYS A 28 -11.77 -12.02 -5.85
N ALA A 29 -11.35 -11.70 -7.07
CA ALA A 29 -12.20 -11.19 -8.13
C ALA A 29 -13.25 -12.22 -8.56
N SER A 30 -14.30 -11.75 -9.24
CA SER A 30 -15.36 -12.61 -9.80
C SER A 30 -14.81 -13.64 -10.81
N SER A 31 -13.74 -13.30 -11.52
CA SER A 31 -12.99 -14.16 -12.45
C SER A 31 -12.18 -15.27 -11.74
N GLY A 32 -12.08 -15.22 -10.41
CA GLY A 32 -11.34 -16.19 -9.59
C GLY A 32 -9.88 -15.82 -9.33
N TYR A 33 -9.35 -14.81 -10.01
CA TYR A 33 -8.03 -14.24 -9.71
C TYR A 33 -8.02 -13.59 -8.33
N LYS A 34 -6.88 -13.70 -7.63
CA LYS A 34 -6.60 -12.78 -6.53
C LYS A 34 -6.27 -11.42 -7.13
N THR A 35 -6.68 -10.35 -6.47
CA THR A 35 -6.28 -8.99 -6.83
C THR A 35 -6.25 -8.12 -5.58
N ARG A 36 -5.73 -6.91 -5.72
CA ARG A 36 -5.73 -5.87 -4.70
C ARG A 36 -6.19 -4.58 -5.36
N ASP A 37 -7.02 -3.82 -4.66
CA ASP A 37 -7.47 -2.51 -5.14
C ASP A 37 -6.45 -1.44 -4.77
N PHE A 38 -5.92 -0.76 -5.78
CA PHE A 38 -5.00 0.36 -5.60
C PHE A 38 -5.53 1.43 -4.64
N ALA A 39 -6.84 1.71 -4.66
CA ALA A 39 -7.44 2.70 -3.78
C ALA A 39 -7.41 2.27 -2.30
N GLN A 40 -7.58 0.97 -2.03
CA GLN A 40 -7.49 0.41 -0.68
C GLN A 40 -6.04 0.44 -0.17
N ILE A 41 -5.08 0.05 -1.03
CA ILE A 41 -3.63 0.15 -0.76
C ILE A 41 -3.26 1.58 -0.36
N LEU A 42 -3.63 2.57 -1.20
CA LEU A 42 -3.37 3.97 -0.93
C LEU A 42 -4.09 4.47 0.35
N GLY A 43 -5.32 4.01 0.58
CA GLY A 43 -6.12 4.33 1.75
C GLY A 43 -5.42 3.90 3.05
N GLU A 44 -4.87 2.69 3.09
CA GLU A 44 -4.12 2.20 4.24
C GLU A 44 -2.85 3.01 4.50
N VAL A 45 -2.09 3.34 3.44
CA VAL A 45 -0.90 4.20 3.56
C VAL A 45 -1.26 5.57 4.14
N LYS A 46 -2.33 6.20 3.66
CA LYS A 46 -2.80 7.50 4.20
C LYS A 46 -3.19 7.40 5.67
N GLN A 47 -3.93 6.36 6.04
CA GLN A 47 -4.32 6.12 7.44
C GLN A 47 -3.10 5.86 8.32
N PHE A 48 -2.09 5.15 7.83
CA PHE A 48 -0.83 4.92 8.55
C PHE A 48 -0.13 6.25 8.89
N PHE A 49 0.02 7.16 7.91
CA PHE A 49 0.59 8.49 8.17
C PHE A 49 -0.26 9.30 9.17
N GLN A 50 -1.58 9.31 9.01
CA GLN A 50 -2.50 10.03 9.89
C GLN A 50 -2.43 9.51 11.34
N VAL A 51 -2.34 8.19 11.53
CA VAL A 51 -2.18 7.59 12.85
C VAL A 51 -0.85 8.02 13.47
N HIS A 52 0.26 7.98 12.71
CA HIS A 52 1.55 8.41 13.24
C HIS A 52 1.57 9.90 13.61
N GLU A 53 0.97 10.75 12.77
CA GLU A 53 0.79 12.18 13.06
C GLU A 53 -0.03 12.41 14.34
N ALA A 54 -1.18 11.74 14.48
CA ALA A 54 -2.05 11.87 15.65
C ALA A 54 -1.42 11.35 16.95
N GLU A 55 -0.58 10.31 16.86
CA GLU A 55 0.12 9.72 18.00
C GLU A 55 1.46 10.40 18.29
N GLY A 56 1.89 11.40 17.50
CA GLY A 56 3.18 12.09 17.68
C GLY A 56 4.41 11.20 17.42
N SER A 57 4.25 10.15 16.62
CA SER A 57 5.27 9.15 16.31
C SER A 57 5.70 9.23 14.84
N TYR A 58 6.74 8.48 14.46
CA TYR A 58 7.32 8.58 13.11
C TYR A 58 6.92 7.41 12.20
N ALA A 59 6.22 7.74 11.11
CA ALA A 59 5.95 6.84 9.98
C ALA A 59 7.24 6.59 9.17
N GLY A 60 7.93 5.48 9.46
CA GLY A 60 9.32 5.26 9.05
C GLY A 60 9.53 4.65 7.67
N GLY A 61 8.54 3.99 7.08
CA GLY A 61 8.69 3.37 5.77
C GLY A 61 7.43 2.69 5.25
N ILE A 62 7.52 2.19 4.02
CA ILE A 62 6.48 1.41 3.36
C ILE A 62 7.13 0.19 2.73
N HIS A 63 6.46 -0.96 2.82
CA HIS A 63 6.83 -2.24 2.25
C HIS A 63 5.79 -2.62 1.20
N ILE A 64 6.21 -2.78 -0.06
CA ILE A 64 5.29 -3.05 -1.18
C ILE A 64 5.78 -4.20 -2.05
N GLU A 65 4.83 -4.93 -2.64
CA GLU A 65 5.10 -5.91 -3.69
C GLU A 65 4.89 -5.27 -5.06
N MET A 66 5.95 -5.17 -5.85
CA MET A 66 5.94 -4.48 -7.14
C MET A 66 6.77 -5.22 -8.20
N THR A 67 6.53 -4.90 -9.46
CA THR A 67 7.35 -5.33 -10.59
C THR A 67 7.48 -4.22 -11.62
N GLY A 68 8.64 -4.12 -12.27
CA GLY A 68 8.85 -3.21 -13.40
C GLY A 68 8.19 -3.69 -14.69
N GLN A 69 7.57 -4.87 -14.69
CA GLN A 69 6.86 -5.42 -15.84
C GLN A 69 5.48 -4.78 -16.00
N ASN A 70 5.00 -4.71 -17.24
CA ASN A 70 3.65 -4.24 -17.54
C ASN A 70 2.64 -5.37 -17.29
N VAL A 71 2.30 -5.60 -16.01
CA VAL A 71 1.35 -6.63 -15.55
C VAL A 71 -0.01 -6.03 -15.20
N THR A 72 -1.04 -6.88 -15.18
CA THR A 72 -2.41 -6.52 -14.79
C THR A 72 -2.84 -7.29 -13.54
N GLU A 73 -2.08 -7.18 -12.46
CA GLU A 73 -2.29 -7.98 -11.25
C GLU A 73 -3.14 -7.25 -10.17
N CYS A 74 -2.95 -5.94 -9.99
CA CYS A 74 -3.78 -5.09 -9.12
C CYS A 74 -4.79 -4.26 -9.93
N ILE A 75 -6.03 -4.17 -9.46
CA ILE A 75 -7.07 -3.32 -10.08
C ILE A 75 -6.91 -1.85 -9.67
N GLY A 76 -7.48 -0.95 -10.47
CA GLY A 76 -7.43 0.49 -10.25
C GLY A 76 -6.10 1.14 -10.69
N GLY A 77 -5.76 2.27 -10.08
CA GLY A 77 -4.68 3.17 -10.51
C GLY A 77 -5.12 4.16 -11.60
N ALA A 78 -4.25 5.08 -11.96
CA ALA A 78 -4.50 6.15 -12.94
C ALA A 78 -4.79 5.61 -14.35
N LYS A 79 -4.20 4.46 -14.69
CA LYS A 79 -4.59 3.64 -15.85
C LYS A 79 -5.39 2.45 -15.31
N PRO A 80 -6.73 2.58 -15.19
CA PRO A 80 -7.52 1.63 -14.42
C PRO A 80 -7.49 0.25 -15.05
N ILE A 81 -6.98 -0.72 -14.29
CA ILE A 81 -7.15 -2.15 -14.58
C ILE A 81 -8.47 -2.60 -13.96
N THR A 82 -9.34 -3.21 -14.76
CA THR A 82 -10.60 -3.80 -14.31
C THR A 82 -10.41 -5.28 -13.97
N GLU A 83 -11.39 -5.90 -13.30
CA GLU A 83 -11.35 -7.35 -13.04
C GLU A 83 -11.22 -8.19 -14.33
N ASP A 84 -11.88 -7.77 -15.41
CA ASP A 84 -11.76 -8.44 -16.72
C ASP A 84 -10.35 -8.32 -17.30
N GLY A 85 -9.70 -7.17 -17.08
CA GLY A 85 -8.33 -6.89 -17.51
C GLY A 85 -7.26 -7.70 -16.76
N LEU A 86 -7.60 -8.35 -15.64
CA LEU A 86 -6.65 -9.16 -14.88
C LEU A 86 -6.06 -10.28 -15.73
N SER A 87 -6.87 -10.89 -16.60
CA SER A 87 -6.46 -12.05 -17.41
C SER A 87 -5.42 -11.75 -18.51
N ASP A 88 -5.20 -10.48 -18.86
CA ASP A 88 -4.29 -10.10 -19.96
C ASP A 88 -2.84 -10.45 -19.66
N ARG A 89 -2.33 -10.08 -18.47
CA ARG A 89 -0.92 -10.23 -18.07
C ARG A 89 -0.78 -10.58 -16.59
N TYR A 90 -1.52 -11.58 -16.13
CA TYR A 90 -1.38 -12.14 -14.79
C TYR A 90 -0.23 -13.16 -14.75
N HIS A 91 0.93 -12.78 -14.20
CA HIS A 91 2.15 -13.59 -14.30
C HIS A 91 2.68 -14.11 -12.95
N THR A 92 1.91 -13.96 -11.87
CA THR A 92 2.25 -14.44 -10.54
C THR A 92 1.40 -15.64 -10.13
N HIS A 93 2.01 -16.59 -9.43
CA HIS A 93 1.28 -17.69 -8.76
C HIS A 93 1.01 -17.40 -7.27
N CYS A 94 1.67 -16.36 -6.74
CA CYS A 94 1.53 -15.95 -5.34
C CYS A 94 0.49 -14.83 -5.25
N ASP A 95 0.88 -13.66 -4.76
CA ASP A 95 0.00 -12.53 -4.61
C ASP A 95 0.20 -11.48 -5.73
N PRO A 96 -0.83 -10.65 -6.00
CA PRO A 96 -0.84 -9.68 -7.08
C PRO A 96 0.08 -8.49 -6.77
N ARG A 97 0.99 -8.17 -7.70
CA ARG A 97 1.98 -7.08 -7.55
C ARG A 97 1.50 -5.81 -8.24
N MET A 98 1.91 -4.65 -7.73
CA MET A 98 1.76 -3.40 -8.48
C MET A 98 2.66 -3.40 -9.71
N ASN A 99 2.14 -2.93 -10.83
CA ASN A 99 2.95 -2.67 -12.02
C ASN A 99 3.75 -1.36 -11.87
N ALA A 100 4.59 -1.06 -12.86
CA ALA A 100 5.48 0.11 -12.82
C ALA A 100 4.71 1.44 -12.70
N ASP A 101 3.59 1.59 -13.43
CA ASP A 101 2.79 2.82 -13.42
C ASP A 101 2.12 3.02 -12.05
N GLN A 102 1.49 1.98 -11.50
CA GLN A 102 0.88 2.01 -10.16
C GLN A 102 1.92 2.28 -9.07
N SER A 103 3.11 1.69 -9.19
CA SER A 103 4.20 1.90 -8.23
C SER A 103 4.69 3.35 -8.24
N LEU A 104 4.83 3.94 -9.42
CA LEU A 104 5.22 5.35 -9.56
C LEU A 104 4.14 6.31 -9.06
N GLU A 105 2.88 6.01 -9.37
CA GLU A 105 1.72 6.77 -8.86
C GLU A 105 1.69 6.78 -7.33
N LEU A 106 1.82 5.60 -6.71
CA LEU A 106 1.86 5.49 -5.25
C LEU A 106 3.01 6.31 -4.66
N ALA A 107 4.20 6.28 -5.28
CA ALA A 107 5.35 7.05 -4.82
C ALA A 107 5.09 8.56 -4.80
N PHE A 108 4.44 9.12 -5.82
CA PHE A 108 4.06 10.54 -5.83
C PHE A 108 3.05 10.88 -4.74
N LEU A 109 2.02 10.04 -4.54
CA LEU A 109 1.00 10.26 -3.53
C LEU A 109 1.54 10.17 -2.10
N ILE A 110 2.50 9.26 -1.85
CA ILE A 110 3.26 9.21 -0.60
C ILE A 110 4.09 10.49 -0.43
N ALA A 111 4.77 10.95 -1.47
CA ALA A 111 5.60 12.16 -1.39
C ALA A 111 4.75 13.41 -1.04
N GLU A 112 3.54 13.52 -1.58
CA GLU A 112 2.58 14.56 -1.22
C GLU A 112 2.16 14.47 0.25
N THR A 113 1.87 13.26 0.73
CA THR A 113 1.50 13.01 2.14
C THR A 113 2.65 13.39 3.08
N LEU A 114 3.88 12.98 2.76
CA LEU A 114 5.07 13.34 3.53
C LEU A 114 5.32 14.85 3.58
N LYS A 115 5.03 15.57 2.49
CA LYS A 115 5.18 17.03 2.43
C LYS A 115 4.19 17.75 3.37
N GLN A 116 3.02 17.16 3.62
CA GLN A 116 2.03 17.71 4.54
C GLN A 116 2.45 17.49 6.00
N VAL A 117 3.01 16.32 6.32
CA VAL A 117 3.45 15.94 7.68
C VAL A 117 4.75 16.61 8.11
N LYS A 118 5.67 16.97 7.19
CA LYS A 118 6.95 17.64 7.48
C LYS A 118 6.84 19.15 7.81
N ARG A 119 5.68 19.64 8.26
CA ARG A 119 5.52 21.06 8.61
C ARG A 119 6.15 21.42 9.95
#